data_AF-A0A9D9DJZ7-F1
#
_entry.id   AF-A0A9D9DJZ7-F1
#
_cell.length_a   1.000
_cell.length_b   1.000
_cell.length_c   1.000
_cell.angle_alpha   90.00
_cell.angle_beta   90.00
_cell.angle_gamma   90.00
#
_symmetry.space_group_name_H-M   'P 1'
#
loop_
_entity.id
_entity.type
_entity.pdbx_description
1 polymer ?
#
loop_
_entity_poly.entity_id
_entity_poly.type
_entity_poly.pdbx_seq_one_letter_code
_entity_poly.pdbx_strand_id
1 'polypeptide(L)'
;KLNNSDQYEPITIKLTKADTPIAYQNKIDELVEQGCYPNVEEAEKDNPEFEMDCEIYYDKHYGVFAVESGAVESGTIYSPYSGEVCDNADVN
;
A
#
# COMPACT_ATOMS: atom_id res chain seq x y z
N LYS A 1 -2.02 4.19 -19.43
CA LYS A 1 -3.12 5.09 -19.05
C LYS A 1 -3.08 4.96 -17.54
N LEU A 2 -2.41 5.91 -16.89
CA LEU A 2 -2.48 5.99 -15.44
C LEU A 2 -3.93 6.37 -15.14
N ASN A 3 -4.59 5.62 -14.26
CA ASN A 3 -5.99 5.86 -13.93
C ASN A 3 -6.15 7.29 -13.39
N ASN A 4 -7.25 7.95 -13.73
CA ASN A 4 -7.63 9.20 -13.06
C ASN A 4 -8.46 8.86 -11.81
N SER A 5 -8.68 9.84 -10.93
CA SER A 5 -9.44 9.69 -9.69
C SER A 5 -10.85 9.10 -9.90
N ASP A 6 -11.47 9.37 -11.06
CA ASP A 6 -12.77 8.80 -11.46
C ASP A 6 -12.72 7.33 -11.94
N GLN A 7 -11.53 6.75 -12.12
CA GLN A 7 -11.30 5.37 -12.54
C GLN A 7 -10.74 4.50 -11.39
N TYR A 8 -11.08 4.85 -10.15
CA TYR A 8 -10.69 4.13 -8.94
C TYR A 8 -11.22 2.69 -8.92
N GLU A 9 -10.30 1.72 -8.99
CA GLU A 9 -10.57 0.29 -8.79
C GLU A 9 -9.88 -0.16 -7.49
N PRO A 10 -10.58 -0.13 -6.34
CA PRO A 10 -9.99 -0.53 -5.08
C PRO A 10 -9.77 -2.04 -5.03
N ILE A 11 -8.64 -2.44 -4.47
CA ILE A 11 -8.44 -3.79 -3.96
C ILE A 11 -8.14 -3.75 -2.47
N THR A 12 -8.64 -4.73 -1.75
CA THR A 12 -8.24 -4.95 -0.34
C THR A 12 -7.10 -5.96 -0.33
N ILE A 13 -5.96 -5.56 0.21
CA ILE A 13 -4.83 -6.45 0.47
C ILE A 13 -4.90 -6.91 1.92
N LYS A 14 -4.83 -8.22 2.11
CA LYS A 14 -4.77 -8.85 3.42
C LYS A 14 -3.36 -9.38 3.66
N LEU A 15 -2.73 -8.93 4.74
CA LEU A 15 -1.45 -9.43 5.19
C LEU A 15 -1.63 -10.39 6.34
N THR A 16 -1.10 -11.60 6.20
CA THR A 16 -1.07 -12.61 7.26
C THR A 16 0.33 -13.19 7.37
N LYS A 17 0.65 -13.73 8.54
CA LYS A 17 1.90 -14.46 8.76
C LYS A 17 2.04 -15.70 7.86
N ALA A 18 0.92 -16.29 7.42
CA ALA A 18 0.91 -17.49 6.60
C ALA A 18 1.06 -17.16 5.11
N ASP A 19 0.32 -16.18 4.61
CA ASP A 19 0.19 -15.91 3.17
C ASP A 19 1.21 -14.86 2.70
N THR A 20 1.56 -13.89 3.54
CA THR A 20 2.44 -12.77 3.21
C THR A 20 3.47 -12.50 4.32
N PRO A 21 4.28 -13.50 4.72
CA PRO A 21 5.11 -13.42 5.93
C PRO A 21 6.06 -12.23 5.97
N ILE A 22 6.63 -11.84 4.82
CA ILE A 22 7.60 -10.74 4.73
C ILE A 22 6.92 -9.39 4.96
N ALA A 23 5.83 -9.11 4.24
CA ALA A 23 5.09 -7.85 4.36
C ALA A 23 4.42 -7.73 5.75
N TYR A 24 3.87 -8.84 6.26
CA TYR A 24 3.30 -8.90 7.61
C TYR A 24 4.37 -8.56 8.67
N GLN A 25 5.55 -9.18 8.61
CA GLN A 25 6.61 -8.91 9.59
C GLN A 25 7.08 -7.45 9.51
N ASN A 26 7.25 -6.90 8.31
CA ASN A 26 7.61 -5.48 8.16
C ASN A 26 6.57 -4.55 8.79
N LYS A 27 5.27 -4.88 8.67
CA LYS A 27 4.21 -4.08 9.29
C LYS A 27 4.24 -4.18 10.83
N ILE A 28 4.53 -5.36 11.36
CA ILE A 28 4.73 -5.55 12.80
C ILE A 28 5.94 -4.75 13.31
N ASP A 29 7.06 -4.82 12.61
CA ASP A 29 8.27 -4.09 12.96
C ASP A 29 8.02 -2.57 12.93
N GLU A 30 7.31 -2.06 11.91
CA GLU A 30 6.86 -0.66 11.83
C GLU A 30 6.08 -0.23 13.08
N LEU A 31 5.10 -1.04 13.53
CA LEU A 31 4.29 -0.71 14.70
C LEU A 31 5.12 -0.64 16.00
N VAL A 32 6.13 -1.49 16.13
CA VAL A 32 7.05 -1.47 17.28
C VAL A 32 7.99 -0.27 17.19
N GLU A 33 8.54 0.02 16.01
CA GLU A 33 9.40 1.18 15.77
C GLU A 33 8.70 2.51 16.03
N GLN A 34 7.41 2.60 15.69
CA GLN A 34 6.55 3.76 15.97
C GLN A 34 6.11 3.83 17.45
N GLY A 35 6.45 2.83 18.27
CA GLY A 35 6.10 2.77 19.69
C GLY A 35 4.63 2.46 19.96
N CYS A 36 3.89 1.94 18.97
CA CYS A 36 2.51 1.47 19.16
C CYS A 36 2.46 0.23 20.06
N TYR A 37 3.51 -0.60 20.01
CA TYR A 37 3.68 -1.78 20.85
C TYR A 37 5.09 -1.82 21.47
N PRO A 38 5.25 -2.42 22.66
CA PRO A 38 6.55 -2.47 23.33
C PRO A 38 7.51 -3.49 22.72
N ASN A 39 7.01 -4.50 22.01
CA ASN A 39 7.79 -5.56 21.37
C ASN A 39 6.98 -6.28 20.28
N VAL A 40 7.68 -7.06 19.45
CA VAL A 40 7.11 -7.83 18.33
C VAL A 40 6.08 -8.86 18.80
N GLU A 41 6.30 -9.53 19.94
CA GLU A 41 5.40 -10.60 20.41
C GLU A 41 4.00 -10.07 20.75
N GLU A 42 3.93 -8.93 21.45
CA GLU A 42 2.66 -8.26 21.75
C GLU A 42 1.99 -7.73 20.48
N ALA A 43 2.75 -7.16 19.56
CA ALA A 43 2.23 -6.68 18.29
C ALA A 43 1.63 -7.81 17.45
N GLU A 44 2.31 -8.96 17.33
CA GLU A 44 1.82 -10.12 16.58
C GLU A 44 0.56 -10.73 17.21
N LYS A 45 0.50 -10.75 18.55
CA LYS A 45 -0.65 -11.30 19.27
C LYS A 45 -1.92 -10.49 19.01
N ASP A 46 -1.81 -9.17 19.00
CA ASP A 46 -2.97 -8.28 18.86
C ASP A 46 -3.33 -8.01 17.39
N ASN A 47 -2.40 -8.25 16.46
CA ASN A 47 -2.59 -8.04 15.02
C ASN A 47 -2.39 -9.34 14.24
N PRO A 48 -3.32 -10.31 14.31
CA PRO A 48 -3.19 -11.57 13.59
C PRO A 48 -3.22 -11.41 12.06
N GLU A 49 -3.78 -10.31 11.58
CA GLU A 49 -3.87 -9.93 10.18
C GLU A 49 -3.97 -8.41 10.04
N PHE A 50 -3.57 -7.91 8.87
CA PHE A 50 -3.80 -6.51 8.47
C PHE A 50 -4.62 -6.49 7.19
N GLU A 51 -5.60 -5.59 7.12
CA GLU A 51 -6.35 -5.32 5.91
C GLU A 51 -6.18 -3.85 5.53
N MET A 52 -5.83 -3.60 4.28
CA MET A 52 -5.63 -2.26 3.74
C MET A 52 -6.24 -2.17 2.35
N ASP A 53 -6.98 -1.08 2.11
CA ASP A 53 -7.46 -0.74 0.79
C ASP A 53 -6.36 -0.05 -0.01
N CYS A 54 -6.21 -0.48 -1.25
CA CYS A 54 -5.20 0.03 -2.17
C CYS A 54 -5.79 0.37 -3.54
N GLU A 55 -5.17 1.32 -4.20
CA GLU A 55 -5.39 1.69 -5.59
C GLU A 55 -4.44 0.95 -6.51
N ILE A 56 -4.97 0.37 -7.59
CA ILE A 56 -4.14 -0.23 -8.64
C ILE A 56 -3.77 0.82 -9.69
N TYR A 57 -2.47 0.89 -9.97
CA TYR A 57 -1.91 1.61 -11.11
C TYR A 57 -1.34 0.61 -12.13
N TYR A 58 -1.68 0.79 -13.41
CA TYR A 58 -1.22 -0.08 -14.50
C TYR A 58 -0.22 0.63 -15.42
N ASP A 59 1.00 0.12 -15.45
CA ASP A 59 2.01 0.44 -16.44
C ASP A 59 1.98 -0.58 -17.59
N LYS A 60 1.90 -0.08 -18.83
CA LYS A 60 1.78 -0.92 -20.03
C LYS A 60 3.00 -1.81 -20.31
N HIS A 61 4.16 -1.45 -19.79
CA HIS A 61 5.42 -2.14 -20.04
C HIS A 61 5.89 -2.93 -18.82
N TYR A 62 5.50 -2.53 -17.61
CA TYR A 62 6.00 -3.11 -16.36
C TYR A 62 4.94 -3.78 -15.48
N GLY A 63 3.66 -3.68 -15.83
CA GLY A 63 2.56 -4.35 -15.12
C GLY A 63 1.91 -3.46 -14.06
N VAL A 64 1.47 -4.05 -12.95
CA VAL A 64 0.72 -3.33 -11.91
C VAL A 64 1.57 -3.07 -10.67
N PHE A 65 1.31 -1.93 -10.03
CA PHE A 65 1.66 -1.69 -8.65
C PHE A 65 0.44 -1.15 -7.91
N ALA A 66 0.37 -1.40 -6.61
CA ALA A 66 -0.71 -0.96 -5.76
C ALA A 66 -0.18 -0.02 -4.68
N VAL A 67 -0.96 0.99 -4.33
CA VAL A 67 -0.62 1.98 -3.30
C VAL A 67 -1.78 2.06 -2.32
N GLU A 68 -1.50 2.06 -1.01
CA GLU A 68 -2.54 2.23 0.01
C GLU A 68 -3.33 3.52 -0.23
N SER A 69 -4.67 3.45 -0.17
CA SER A 69 -5.53 4.60 -0.50
C SER A 69 -5.25 5.82 0.37
N GLY A 70 -4.90 5.62 1.65
CA GLY A 70 -4.49 6.73 2.53
C GLY A 70 -3.20 7.44 2.09
N ALA A 71 -2.31 6.75 1.38
CA ALA A 71 -1.11 7.36 0.80
C ALA A 71 -1.44 8.15 -0.48
N VAL A 72 -2.39 7.66 -1.28
CA VAL A 72 -2.90 8.37 -2.47
C VAL A 72 -3.56 9.69 -2.06
N GLU A 73 -4.36 9.68 -1.00
CA GLU A 73 -5.05 10.90 -0.51
C GLU A 73 -4.10 11.94 0.12
N SER A 74 -2.90 11.54 0.53
CA SER A 74 -1.98 12.39 1.31
C SER A 74 -0.76 12.91 0.54
N GLY A 75 -0.53 12.45 -0.69
CA GLY A 75 0.67 12.82 -1.45
C GLY A 75 0.54 12.64 -2.96
N THR A 76 1.64 12.92 -3.66
CA THR A 76 1.75 12.67 -5.11
C THR A 76 2.39 11.31 -5.34
N ILE A 77 1.73 10.46 -6.13
CA ILE A 77 2.24 9.12 -6.44
C ILE A 77 3.11 9.18 -7.69
N TYR A 78 4.30 8.57 -7.60
CA TYR A 78 5.22 8.43 -8.73
C TYR A 78 5.32 6.95 -9.10
N SER A 79 5.36 6.66 -10.40
CA SER A 79 5.55 5.31 -10.90
C SER A 79 6.91 4.78 -10.42
N PRO A 80 6.96 3.62 -9.75
CA PRO A 80 8.23 3.02 -9.33
C PRO A 80 9.08 2.54 -10.53
N TYR A 81 8.50 2.47 -11.73
CA TYR A 81 9.17 1.99 -12.93
C TYR A 81 9.78 3.12 -13.77
N SER A 82 9.06 4.24 -13.92
CA SER A 82 9.49 5.37 -14.77
C SER A 82 9.89 6.62 -14.00
N GLY A 83 9.47 6.76 -12.74
CA GLY A 83 9.62 7.98 -11.95
C GLY A 83 8.67 9.11 -12.38
N GLU A 84 7.75 8.86 -13.32
CA GLU A 84 6.75 9.83 -13.75
C GLU A 84 5.58 9.90 -12.77
N VAL A 85 4.93 11.08 -12.68
CA VAL A 85 3.75 11.29 -11.84
C VAL A 85 2.57 10.46 -12.35
N CYS A 86 1.90 9.76 -11.43
CA CYS A 86 0.72 8.95 -11.74
C CYS A 86 -0.53 9.83 -11.93
N ASP A 87 -0.64 10.89 -11.13
CA ASP A 87 -1.75 11.86 -11.10
C ASP A 87 -1.68 12.90 -12.23
N ASN A 88 -1.41 12.48 -13.48
CA ASN A 88 -1.45 13.40 -14.62
C ASN A 88 -2.88 13.74 -15.09
N ALA A 89 -3.92 13.40 -14.31
CA ALA A 89 -5.26 13.26 -14.87
C ALA A 89 -6.33 14.24 -14.39
N ASP A 90 -6.04 15.10 -13.40
CA ASP A 90 -6.96 16.19 -12.99
C ASP A 90 -6.39 17.59 -13.30
N VAL A 91 -5.60 17.70 -14.37
CA VAL A 91 -5.35 19.01 -15.01
C VAL A 91 -6.47 19.31 -16.00
N ASN A 92 -7.50 20.03 -15.52
CA ASN A 92 -8.45 20.75 -16.39
C ASN A 92 -7.73 21.82 -17.21
#